data_AF-A0A0W7WSK4-F1
#
_entry.id   AF-A0A0W7WSK4-F1
#
_cell.length_a   1.000
_cell.length_b   1.000
_cell.length_c   1.000
_cell.angle_alpha   90.00
_cell.angle_beta   90.00
_cell.angle_gamma   90.00
#
_symmetry.space_group_name_H-M   'P 1'
#
loop_
_entity.id
_entity.type
_entity.pdbx_description
1 polymer ?
#
loop_
_entity_poly.entity_id
_entity_poly.type
_entity_poly.pdbx_seq_one_letter_code
_entity_poly.pdbx_strand_id
1 'polypeptide(L)'
;MAHRSRRFLAAGAVLAAATSAAVTGAPPAQAATTTYCSTSTTVILRPTGGGYLFPYLRAPAAGCNFVDSGAPYHFTIGKATSTVITGGGQSFTYTFDNLKTQCTAAGTDGAYVGASGCFTP
;
A
#
# COMPACT_ATOMS: atom_id res chain seq x y z
N MET A 1 -8.01 10.50 74.27
CA MET A 1 -8.69 9.65 73.26
C MET A 1 -7.79 8.44 72.97
N ALA A 2 -8.41 7.28 72.81
CA ALA A 2 -7.88 5.98 73.19
C ALA A 2 -6.92 5.28 72.19
N HIS A 3 -6.09 4.41 72.76
CA HIS A 3 -5.55 3.14 72.24
C HIS A 3 -5.82 2.75 70.77
N ARG A 4 -4.75 2.33 70.06
CA ARG A 4 -4.50 0.89 69.82
C ARG A 4 -3.16 0.65 69.11
N SER A 5 -2.27 -0.05 69.80
CA SER A 5 -1.21 -0.87 69.24
C SER A 5 -1.80 -2.17 68.66
N ARG A 6 -1.20 -2.69 67.59
CA ARG A 6 -1.06 -4.14 67.32
C ARG A 6 -0.06 -4.37 66.17
N ARG A 7 1.07 -4.97 66.54
CA ARG A 7 2.03 -5.64 65.65
C ARG A 7 1.39 -6.93 65.13
N PHE A 8 1.64 -7.30 63.87
CA PHE A 8 1.66 -8.70 63.44
C PHE A 8 2.79 -8.92 62.43
N LEU A 9 3.51 -10.02 62.67
CA LEU A 9 4.65 -10.57 61.95
C LEU A 9 4.20 -11.39 60.72
N ALA A 10 5.16 -11.61 59.83
CA ALA A 10 5.55 -12.91 59.25
C ALA A 10 5.30 -13.15 57.76
N ALA A 11 6.31 -13.85 57.20
CA ALA A 11 6.36 -14.65 55.97
C ALA A 11 6.24 -13.86 54.66
N GLY A 12 7.24 -13.83 53.77
CA GLY A 12 8.02 -14.98 53.29
C GLY A 12 7.38 -15.48 52.00
N ALA A 13 7.87 -15.01 50.85
CA ALA A 13 7.75 -15.70 49.56
C ALA A 13 8.67 -15.03 48.53
N VAL A 14 9.74 -15.73 48.16
CA VAL A 14 10.48 -15.50 46.91
C VAL A 14 9.62 -16.05 45.78
N LEU A 15 9.21 -15.20 44.86
CA LEU A 15 8.66 -15.51 43.53
C LEU A 15 8.90 -14.23 42.70
N ALA A 16 9.32 -14.22 41.45
CA ALA A 16 9.90 -15.14 40.50
C ALA A 16 10.27 -14.19 39.33
N ALA A 17 11.36 -14.46 38.62
CA ALA A 17 11.72 -13.67 37.45
C ALA A 17 10.58 -13.70 36.42
N ALA A 18 9.84 -12.59 36.29
CA ALA A 18 9.00 -12.35 35.13
C ALA A 18 9.89 -11.67 34.09
N THR A 19 10.49 -12.47 33.23
CA THR A 19 10.98 -11.99 31.94
C THR A 19 9.82 -11.26 31.29
N SER A 20 9.96 -9.95 31.16
CA SER A 20 9.08 -9.16 30.31
C SER A 20 9.36 -9.63 28.89
N ALA A 21 8.64 -10.66 28.44
CA ALA A 21 8.44 -10.88 27.03
C ALA A 21 7.70 -9.62 26.57
N ALA A 22 8.47 -8.65 26.07
CA ALA A 22 7.94 -7.60 25.25
C ALA A 22 7.18 -8.32 24.14
N VAL A 23 5.86 -8.37 24.28
CA VAL A 23 4.99 -8.63 23.16
C VAL A 23 5.23 -7.42 22.29
N THR A 24 6.22 -7.50 21.40
CA THR A 24 6.34 -6.63 20.25
C THR A 24 5.06 -6.90 19.48
N GLY A 25 4.01 -6.15 19.82
CA GLY A 25 2.77 -6.16 19.07
C GLY A 25 3.17 -5.99 17.62
N ALA A 26 2.91 -7.02 16.82
CA ALA A 26 3.00 -6.89 15.38
C ALA A 26 2.24 -5.59 15.03
N PRO A 27 2.80 -4.72 14.17
CA PRO A 27 2.08 -3.54 13.73
C PRO A 27 0.66 -3.98 13.34
N PRO A 28 -0.40 -3.26 13.77
CA PRO A 28 -1.74 -3.59 13.30
C PRO A 28 -1.64 -3.65 11.78
N ALA A 29 -2.01 -4.79 11.19
CA ALA A 29 -2.01 -4.98 9.75
C ALA A 29 -2.85 -3.84 9.18
N GLN A 30 -2.19 -2.79 8.68
CA GLN A 30 -2.88 -1.65 8.12
C GLN A 30 -3.65 -2.22 6.95
N ALA A 31 -4.99 -2.14 7.00
CA ALA A 31 -5.81 -2.55 5.87
C ALA A 31 -5.27 -1.79 4.65
N ALA A 32 -4.71 -2.53 3.69
CA ALA A 32 -4.11 -1.95 2.50
C ALA A 32 -5.17 -1.09 1.82
N THR A 33 -5.04 0.23 1.92
CA THR A 33 -6.06 1.14 1.44
C THR A 33 -6.00 1.10 -0.07
N THR A 34 -7.05 0.57 -0.70
CA THR A 34 -7.12 0.49 -2.15
C THR A 34 -7.63 1.80 -2.70
N THR A 35 -6.78 2.51 -3.43
CA THR A 35 -7.18 3.69 -4.20
C THR A 35 -7.97 3.26 -5.43
N TYR A 36 -9.12 3.87 -5.64
CA TYR A 36 -9.89 3.78 -6.87
C TYR A 36 -9.60 4.97 -7.79
N CYS A 37 -9.32 4.66 -9.05
CA CYS A 37 -9.24 5.62 -10.14
C CYS A 37 -10.24 5.24 -11.23
N SER A 38 -11.08 6.17 -11.66
CA SER A 38 -12.07 5.94 -12.74
C SER A 38 -11.38 5.55 -14.05
N THR A 39 -10.30 6.25 -14.42
CA THR A 39 -9.55 6.01 -15.65
C THR A 39 -8.05 6.19 -15.43
N SER A 40 -7.24 5.50 -16.23
CA SER A 40 -5.79 5.71 -16.27
C SER A 40 -5.25 5.44 -17.67
N THR A 41 -4.28 6.23 -18.12
CA THR A 41 -3.68 6.08 -19.45
C THR A 41 -2.16 6.09 -19.36
N THR A 42 -1.52 5.12 -19.98
CA THR A 42 -0.06 5.02 -20.02
C THR A 42 0.43 4.75 -21.44
N VAL A 43 1.64 5.21 -21.73
CA VAL A 43 2.36 4.94 -22.96
C VAL A 43 3.71 4.35 -22.58
N ILE A 44 4.02 3.16 -23.11
CA ILE A 44 5.28 2.48 -22.82
C ILE A 44 6.03 2.17 -24.11
N LEU A 45 7.32 2.47 -24.11
CA LEU A 45 8.26 2.01 -25.12
C LEU A 45 8.74 0.63 -24.70
N ARG A 46 8.43 -0.40 -25.48
CA ARG A 46 8.85 -1.77 -25.16
C ARG A 46 9.70 -2.35 -26.30
N PRO A 47 10.97 -2.72 -26.04
CA PRO A 47 11.66 -3.62 -26.96
C PRO A 47 10.86 -4.93 -27.04
N THR A 48 10.73 -5.49 -28.24
CA THR A 48 9.97 -6.72 -28.50
C THR A 48 10.43 -7.84 -27.54
N GLY A 49 9.55 -8.36 -26.69
CA GLY A 49 9.89 -9.56 -25.88
C GLY A 49 9.30 -9.72 -24.48
N GLY A 50 8.62 -8.75 -23.86
CA GLY A 50 7.88 -9.01 -22.62
C GLY A 50 7.92 -7.89 -21.58
N GLY A 51 7.04 -8.01 -20.57
CA GLY A 51 6.87 -7.04 -19.48
C GLY A 51 5.38 -6.79 -19.17
N TYR A 52 5.10 -6.31 -17.95
CA TYR A 52 3.75 -5.89 -17.59
C TYR A 52 3.27 -4.77 -18.51
N LEU A 53 2.03 -4.86 -18.99
CA LEU A 53 1.48 -3.91 -19.96
C LEU A 53 1.12 -2.56 -19.33
N PHE A 54 1.07 -2.48 -17.99
CA PHE A 54 0.65 -1.28 -17.26
C PHE A 54 1.62 -0.89 -16.13
N PRO A 55 2.94 -0.73 -16.38
CA PRO A 55 3.94 -0.53 -15.33
C PRO A 55 3.88 0.85 -14.67
N TYR A 56 3.12 1.77 -15.26
CA TYR A 56 2.89 3.12 -14.76
C TYR A 56 1.40 3.43 -14.78
N LEU A 57 0.93 4.06 -13.71
CA LEU A 57 -0.40 4.63 -13.60
C LEU A 57 -0.28 6.14 -13.81
N ARG A 58 -1.13 6.69 -14.68
CA ARG A 58 -1.33 8.14 -14.77
C ARG A 58 -2.82 8.41 -14.94
N ALA A 59 -3.43 8.92 -13.88
CA ALA A 59 -4.86 9.11 -13.79
C ALA A 59 -5.19 10.55 -13.38
N PRO A 60 -6.27 11.15 -13.88
CA PRO A 60 -6.70 12.48 -13.41
C PRO A 60 -7.05 12.45 -11.92
N ALA A 61 -6.53 13.39 -11.14
CA ALA A 61 -6.77 13.48 -9.70
C ALA A 61 -8.27 13.63 -9.38
N ALA A 62 -9.01 14.38 -10.20
CA ALA A 62 -10.47 14.53 -10.04
C ALA A 62 -11.25 13.20 -10.15
N GLY A 63 -10.65 12.19 -10.79
CA GLY A 63 -11.23 10.86 -10.97
C GLY A 63 -10.61 9.79 -10.08
N CYS A 64 -9.74 10.16 -9.12
CA CYS A 64 -9.05 9.25 -8.22
C CYS A 64 -9.22 9.67 -6.77
N ASN A 65 -9.53 8.74 -5.88
CA ASN A 65 -9.58 8.99 -4.44
C ASN A 65 -8.22 8.71 -3.75
N PHE A 66 -7.12 9.10 -4.40
CA PHE A 66 -5.79 8.80 -3.91
C PHE A 66 -5.49 9.53 -2.59
N VAL A 67 -5.07 8.75 -1.60
CA VAL A 67 -4.51 9.22 -0.34
C VAL A 67 -3.21 8.46 -0.15
N ASP A 68 -2.14 9.17 0.19
CA ASP A 68 -0.85 8.53 0.43
C ASP A 68 -0.90 7.73 1.73
N SER A 69 -0.97 6.41 1.60
CA SER A 69 -0.97 5.43 2.70
C SER A 69 0.40 4.77 2.92
N GLY A 70 1.42 5.20 2.17
CA GLY A 70 2.69 4.50 2.07
C GLY A 70 2.64 3.25 1.18
N ALA A 71 3.83 2.82 0.75
CA ALA A 71 4.01 1.63 -0.08
C ALA A 71 3.76 0.33 0.71
N PRO A 72 3.26 -0.74 0.08
CA PRO A 72 2.86 -0.80 -1.33
C PRO A 72 1.51 -0.12 -1.61
N TYR A 73 1.39 0.52 -2.77
CA TYR A 73 0.19 1.24 -3.18
C TYR A 73 -0.74 0.33 -3.99
N HIS A 74 -1.97 0.17 -3.53
CA HIS A 74 -2.97 -0.66 -4.20
C HIS A 74 -3.95 0.21 -4.99
N PHE A 75 -4.12 -0.09 -6.27
CA PHE A 75 -5.02 0.62 -7.15
C PHE A 75 -6.06 -0.31 -7.78
N THR A 76 -7.30 0.17 -7.86
CA THR A 76 -8.33 -0.35 -8.76
C THR A 76 -8.65 0.73 -9.78
N ILE A 77 -8.51 0.41 -11.07
CA ILE A 77 -8.73 1.34 -12.17
C ILE A 77 -9.97 0.89 -12.94
N GLY A 78 -10.99 1.74 -13.00
CA GLY A 78 -12.23 1.44 -13.72
C GLY A 78 -11.98 1.11 -15.19
N LYS A 79 -11.24 1.98 -15.89
CA LYS A 79 -10.75 1.73 -17.26
C LYS A 79 -9.28 2.14 -17.41
N ALA A 80 -8.40 1.17 -17.63
CA ALA A 80 -6.98 1.38 -17.86
C ALA A 80 -6.66 1.21 -19.36
N THR A 81 -5.98 2.17 -19.96
CA THR A 81 -5.52 2.11 -21.35
C THR A 81 -4.00 2.16 -21.39
N SER A 82 -3.37 1.21 -22.07
CA SER A 82 -1.93 1.18 -22.30
C SER A 82 -1.62 1.19 -23.78
N THR A 83 -0.84 2.16 -24.23
CA THR A 83 -0.28 2.16 -25.58
C THR A 83 1.15 1.66 -25.53
N VAL A 84 1.41 0.56 -26.22
CA VAL A 84 2.74 -0.06 -26.33
C VAL A 84 3.33 0.29 -27.67
N ILE A 85 4.45 1.00 -27.66
CA ILE A 85 5.23 1.30 -28.86
C ILE A 85 6.40 0.32 -28.91
N THR A 86 6.45 -0.49 -29.96
CA THR A 86 7.50 -1.49 -30.17
C THR A 86 8.73 -0.86 -30.83
N GLY A 87 9.89 -1.51 -30.70
CA GLY A 87 11.15 -1.05 -31.32
C GLY A 87 11.11 -0.89 -32.85
N GLY A 88 10.12 -1.48 -33.53
CA GLY A 88 9.86 -1.29 -34.95
C GLY A 88 8.91 -0.14 -35.28
N GLY A 89 8.54 0.70 -34.31
CA GLY A 89 7.62 1.83 -34.48
C GLY A 89 6.14 1.46 -34.53
N GLN A 90 5.78 0.19 -34.36
CA GLN A 90 4.37 -0.23 -34.29
C GLN A 90 3.79 0.08 -32.92
N SER A 91 2.56 0.58 -32.91
CA SER A 91 1.82 0.92 -31.69
C SER A 91 0.62 0.00 -31.49
N PHE A 92 0.50 -0.58 -30.30
CA PHE A 92 -0.62 -1.42 -29.90
C PHE A 92 -1.32 -0.83 -28.68
N THR A 93 -2.63 -0.65 -28.75
CA THR A 93 -3.42 -0.16 -27.63
C THR A 93 -4.14 -1.31 -26.95
N TYR A 94 -3.92 -1.46 -25.65
CA TYR A 94 -4.58 -2.41 -24.77
C TYR A 94 -5.50 -1.66 -23.83
N THR A 95 -6.71 -2.18 -23.64
CA THR A 95 -7.68 -1.65 -22.67
C THR A 95 -8.01 -2.74 -21.67
N PHE A 96 -8.05 -2.39 -20.39
CA PHE A 96 -8.41 -3.25 -19.28
C PHE A 96 -9.51 -2.58 -18.47
N ASP A 97 -10.59 -3.30 -18.20
CA ASP A 97 -11.64 -2.85 -17.30
C ASP A 97 -11.41 -3.42 -15.89
N ASN A 98 -11.65 -2.60 -14.86
CA ASN A 98 -11.46 -2.95 -13.45
C ASN A 98 -10.06 -3.51 -13.12
N LEU A 99 -9.02 -2.91 -13.71
CA LEU A 99 -7.64 -3.32 -13.52
C LEU A 99 -7.22 -3.13 -12.06
N LYS A 100 -6.82 -4.23 -11.41
CA LYS A 100 -6.22 -4.21 -10.07
C LYS A 100 -4.71 -4.29 -10.20
N THR A 101 -4.00 -3.36 -9.58
CA THR A 101 -2.54 -3.31 -9.62
C THR A 101 -1.96 -2.87 -8.29
N GLN A 102 -0.77 -3.38 -7.99
CA GLN A 102 0.06 -2.93 -6.87
C GLN A 102 1.27 -2.20 -7.43
N CYS A 103 1.60 -1.04 -6.88
CA CYS A 103 2.71 -0.19 -7.30
C CYS A 103 3.66 0.09 -6.11
N THR A 104 4.94 0.30 -6.41
CA THR A 104 5.98 0.53 -5.38
C THR A 104 6.15 2.00 -5.01
N ALA A 105 5.74 2.91 -5.90
CA ALA A 105 5.73 4.34 -5.64
C ALA A 105 4.47 4.97 -6.24
N ALA A 106 3.92 5.96 -5.54
CA ALA A 106 2.80 6.76 -6.01
C ALA A 106 2.88 8.18 -5.45
N GLY A 107 2.17 9.10 -6.10
CA GLY A 107 2.10 10.48 -5.67
C GLY A 107 1.09 11.28 -6.49
N THR A 108 0.89 12.52 -6.07
CA THR A 108 0.10 13.49 -6.82
C THR A 108 1.03 14.55 -7.42
N ASP A 109 0.79 14.88 -8.68
CA ASP A 109 1.46 15.97 -9.38
C ASP A 109 0.39 16.84 -10.04
N GLY A 110 0.01 17.92 -9.35
CA GLY A 110 -1.04 18.84 -9.75
C GLY A 110 -2.36 18.13 -10.03
N ALA A 111 -2.73 18.05 -11.32
CA ALA A 111 -4.00 17.48 -11.77
C ALA A 111 -3.99 15.95 -11.94
N TYR A 112 -2.89 15.27 -11.61
CA TYR A 112 -2.73 13.83 -11.84
C TYR A 112 -2.26 13.07 -10.60
N VAL A 113 -2.73 11.83 -10.48
CA VAL A 113 -2.14 10.80 -9.64
C VAL A 113 -1.22 9.96 -10.53
N GLY A 114 0.03 9.85 -10.13
CA GLY A 114 1.05 9.02 -10.77
C GLY A 114 1.43 7.85 -9.89
N ALA A 115 1.67 6.68 -10.48
CA ALA A 115 2.33 5.56 -9.81
C ALA A 115 3.27 4.81 -10.75
N SER A 116 4.29 4.17 -10.18
CA SER A 116 5.32 3.43 -10.93
C SER A 116 5.70 2.13 -10.26
N GLY A 117 6.34 1.24 -11.02
CA GLY A 117 6.66 -0.11 -10.54
C GLY A 117 5.39 -0.94 -10.34
N CYS A 118 4.37 -0.65 -11.14
CA CYS A 118 3.08 -1.32 -11.05
C CYS A 118 3.16 -2.74 -11.62
N PHE A 119 2.46 -3.68 -11.01
CA PHE A 119 2.27 -5.05 -11.48
C PHE A 119 0.87 -5.55 -11.07
N THR A 120 0.37 -6.57 -11.74
CA THR A 120 -0.81 -7.28 -11.24
C THR A 120 -0.35 -8.21 -10.11
N PRO A 121 -0.88 -8.05 -8.88
CA PRO A 121 -0.54 -8.91 -7.76
C PRO A 121 -0.95 -10.38 -8.00
#